data_AF-A0A182FL01-F1
#
_entry.id   AF-A0A182FL01-F1
#
_cell.length_a   1.000
_cell.length_b   1.000
_cell.length_c   1.000
_cell.angle_alpha   90.00
_cell.angle_beta   90.00
_cell.angle_gamma   90.00
#
_symmetry.space_group_name_H-M   'P 1'
#
loop_
_entity.id
_entity.type
_entity.pdbx_description
1 polymer ?
#
loop_
_entity_poly.entity_id
_entity_poly.type
_entity_poly.pdbx_seq_one_letter_code
_entity_poly.pdbx_strand_id
1 'polypeptide(L)'
;MADERTPLTTVPPSTPPFSAGPSSAGTVHHLKPHESLRERQVRTFQCWICSAILGAFVLAIVICISYIIFGDATISPLDGSNTTAADFPELLNLISFPLADEPVPEWNGTDIGEDEKMAAVAEGEKALGDKELLEETLAPPPVNSPSFRHQKSVGATMAARLAAKVGFVEDRATKALLHKMLFNPYSLYAATGLDDALGGAISTALAKYDQYFSTELTERLFEKADEHLLHNHPCGLDLVSLNIQRGRDHGLPAYPHWRRHCHLTPADTWDQLERIVDPASFQQMKTIYHNPVNVDVYSGALSEPPVNGGIVGPLLTCLLADQFLRLKQGDSFWYERRQGVQRFTEEQLQQIYETKLSSIICRNSDHIEQSPVYLMKKSDPITNPETNCKELDTFDFNAFHEDAHHWQNKKSKLATDQMKVLVMEPKQQPAVH
;
A
#
# COMPACT_ATOMS: atom_id res chain seq x y z
N MET A 1 -50.49 5.36 -14.55
CA MET A 1 -51.65 4.56 -15.01
C MET A 1 -51.30 3.12 -14.69
N ALA A 2 -51.97 2.33 -13.87
CA ALA A 2 -53.03 2.46 -12.86
C ALA A 2 -52.78 1.22 -11.93
N ASP A 3 -52.54 1.41 -10.64
CA ASP A 3 -53.49 1.21 -9.52
C ASP A 3 -53.95 -0.24 -9.26
N GLU A 4 -53.67 -0.74 -8.04
CA GLU A 4 -54.62 -1.29 -7.03
C GLU A 4 -53.84 -2.06 -5.93
N ARG A 5 -53.68 -1.53 -4.71
CA ARG A 5 -54.58 -1.44 -3.52
C ARG A 5 -54.64 -2.70 -2.63
N THR A 6 -54.10 -2.56 -1.41
CA THR A 6 -54.44 -3.28 -0.15
C THR A 6 -55.90 -2.99 0.27
N PRO A 7 -56.60 -3.75 1.16
CA PRO A 7 -56.28 -3.81 2.61
C PRO A 7 -56.80 -4.98 3.52
N LEU A 8 -56.11 -5.16 4.66
CA LEU A 8 -56.52 -5.30 6.10
C LEU A 8 -57.42 -6.43 6.69
N THR A 9 -57.12 -6.67 7.98
CA THR A 9 -57.91 -7.16 9.15
C THR A 9 -57.70 -8.63 9.60
N THR A 10 -57.63 -9.05 10.87
CA THR A 10 -57.66 -8.45 12.24
C THR A 10 -57.28 -9.55 13.26
N VAL A 11 -56.71 -9.15 14.41
CA VAL A 11 -56.42 -9.97 15.61
C VAL A 11 -57.71 -10.29 16.41
N PRO A 12 -57.73 -11.37 17.22
CA PRO A 12 -58.32 -11.24 18.56
C PRO A 12 -57.44 -11.88 19.69
N PRO A 13 -57.62 -11.48 20.98
CA PRO A 13 -56.76 -11.90 22.09
C PRO A 13 -57.43 -12.89 23.08
N SER A 14 -56.58 -13.37 24.01
CA SER A 14 -56.85 -13.87 25.38
C SER A 14 -57.03 -15.39 25.65
N THR A 15 -56.15 -15.88 26.54
CA THR A 15 -56.20 -17.09 27.40
C THR A 15 -56.76 -16.71 28.80
N PRO A 16 -56.88 -17.56 29.87
CA PRO A 16 -56.63 -19.01 30.12
C PRO A 16 -57.80 -19.65 30.96
N PRO A 17 -57.66 -20.62 31.93
CA PRO A 17 -56.73 -21.75 32.18
C PRO A 17 -57.45 -23.11 32.41
N PHE A 18 -56.74 -24.25 32.49
CA PHE A 18 -56.96 -25.36 33.47
C PHE A 18 -55.99 -26.53 33.23
N SER A 19 -55.80 -27.34 34.28
CA SER A 19 -54.63 -28.14 34.66
C SER A 19 -54.72 -29.67 34.42
N ALA A 20 -53.54 -30.32 34.43
CA ALA A 20 -53.19 -31.71 34.82
C ALA A 20 -53.41 -32.87 33.79
N GLY A 21 -52.38 -33.74 33.68
CA GLY A 21 -52.22 -34.85 32.69
C GLY A 21 -52.84 -36.20 33.09
N PRO A 22 -52.26 -37.40 32.82
CA PRO A 22 -51.15 -37.80 31.92
C PRO A 22 -51.55 -38.90 30.89
N SER A 23 -50.59 -39.33 30.04
CA SER A 23 -50.39 -40.71 29.50
C SER A 23 -50.37 -40.96 27.98
N SER A 24 -49.41 -41.83 27.61
CA SER A 24 -49.30 -42.70 26.42
C SER A 24 -48.61 -42.19 25.14
N ALA A 25 -47.42 -42.76 24.94
CA ALA A 25 -46.70 -43.12 23.72
C ALA A 25 -47.34 -42.84 22.33
N GLY A 26 -46.54 -42.24 21.44
CA GLY A 26 -46.80 -42.22 20.00
C GLY A 26 -45.67 -41.55 19.21
N THR A 27 -44.81 -42.37 18.60
CA THR A 27 -43.72 -41.97 17.69
C THR A 27 -44.25 -41.18 16.49
N VAL A 28 -43.93 -39.88 16.40
CA VAL A 28 -44.27 -39.05 15.22
C VAL A 28 -43.09 -39.06 14.25
N HIS A 29 -43.21 -39.84 13.17
CA HIS A 29 -42.37 -39.72 12.00
C HIS A 29 -42.67 -38.40 11.27
N HIS A 30 -41.71 -37.48 11.24
CA HIS A 30 -41.74 -36.31 10.38
C HIS A 30 -41.65 -36.73 8.90
N LEU A 31 -42.74 -36.55 8.16
CA LEU A 31 -42.75 -36.61 6.70
C LEU A 31 -42.01 -35.39 6.14
N LYS A 32 -40.95 -35.63 5.34
CA LYS A 32 -40.25 -34.60 4.56
C LYS A 32 -41.14 -34.11 3.39
N PRO A 33 -41.03 -32.83 2.98
CA PRO A 33 -41.83 -32.29 1.91
C PRO A 33 -41.36 -32.79 0.54
N HIS A 34 -42.33 -32.90 -0.35
CA HIS A 34 -42.28 -33.44 -1.70
C HIS A 34 -41.35 -32.57 -2.59
N GLU A 35 -40.10 -33.00 -2.81
CA GLU A 35 -39.20 -32.41 -3.82
C GLU A 35 -39.86 -32.51 -5.20
N SER A 36 -39.89 -31.40 -5.94
CA SER A 36 -40.44 -31.39 -7.29
C SER A 36 -39.52 -32.16 -8.24
N LEU A 37 -40.09 -32.93 -9.18
CA LEU A 37 -39.32 -33.68 -10.20
C LEU A 37 -38.32 -32.77 -10.96
N ARG A 38 -38.66 -31.48 -11.09
CA ARG A 38 -37.83 -30.44 -11.70
C ARG A 38 -36.56 -30.15 -10.91
N GLU A 39 -36.60 -30.08 -9.58
CA GLU A 39 -35.41 -29.84 -8.74
C GLU A 39 -34.42 -31.00 -8.78
N ARG A 40 -34.93 -32.24 -8.83
CA ARG A 40 -34.06 -33.42 -9.00
C ARG A 40 -33.34 -33.40 -10.33
N GLN A 41 -34.05 -33.10 -11.42
CA GLN A 41 -33.46 -32.97 -12.77
C GLN A 41 -32.42 -31.85 -12.84
N VAL A 42 -32.68 -30.70 -12.21
CA VAL A 42 -31.73 -29.57 -12.16
C VAL A 42 -30.48 -29.95 -11.38
N ARG A 43 -30.60 -30.60 -10.21
CA ARG A 43 -29.42 -31.09 -9.46
C ARG A 43 -28.65 -32.16 -10.21
N THR A 44 -29.32 -33.07 -10.93
CA THR A 44 -28.62 -34.05 -11.75
C THR A 44 -27.84 -33.35 -12.86
N PHE A 45 -28.45 -32.40 -13.55
CA PHE A 45 -27.79 -31.61 -14.60
C PHE A 45 -26.59 -30.80 -14.07
N GLN A 46 -26.73 -30.17 -12.89
CA GLN A 46 -25.64 -29.46 -12.22
C GLN A 46 -24.49 -30.40 -11.85
N CYS A 47 -24.76 -31.60 -11.32
CA CYS A 47 -23.73 -32.59 -11.04
C CYS A 47 -23.00 -33.09 -12.30
N TRP A 48 -23.73 -33.27 -13.41
CA TRP A 48 -23.14 -33.65 -14.70
C TRP A 48 -22.22 -32.55 -15.24
N ILE A 49 -22.65 -31.29 -15.18
CA ILE A 49 -21.81 -30.14 -15.58
C ILE A 49 -20.58 -30.01 -14.69
N CYS A 50 -20.73 -30.07 -13.36
CA CYS A 50 -19.59 -30.00 -12.44
C CYS A 50 -18.60 -31.13 -12.67
N SER A 51 -19.07 -32.35 -12.94
CA SER A 51 -18.20 -33.49 -13.25
C SER A 51 -17.47 -33.33 -14.58
N ALA A 52 -18.13 -32.77 -15.60
CA ALA A 52 -17.52 -32.47 -16.90
C ALA A 52 -16.44 -31.38 -16.79
N ILE A 53 -16.71 -30.31 -16.02
CA ILE A 53 -15.74 -29.23 -15.78
C ILE A 53 -14.54 -29.73 -15.00
N LEU A 54 -14.74 -30.53 -13.93
CA LEU A 54 -13.65 -31.14 -13.18
C LEU A 54 -12.81 -32.08 -14.06
N GLY A 55 -13.46 -32.88 -14.92
CA GLY A 55 -12.76 -33.74 -15.88
C GLY A 55 -11.91 -32.95 -16.88
N ALA A 56 -12.45 -31.86 -17.44
CA ALA A 56 -11.71 -30.98 -18.34
C ALA A 56 -10.52 -30.30 -17.65
N PHE A 57 -10.68 -29.88 -16.39
CA PHE A 57 -9.62 -29.24 -15.61
C PHE A 57 -8.48 -30.23 -15.28
N VAL A 58 -8.82 -31.46 -14.88
CA VAL A 58 -7.82 -32.52 -14.65
C VAL A 58 -7.07 -32.85 -15.95
N LEU A 59 -7.78 -32.94 -17.09
CA LEU A 59 -7.16 -33.17 -18.39
C LEU A 59 -6.20 -32.02 -18.77
N ALA A 60 -6.60 -30.77 -18.55
CA ALA A 60 -5.75 -29.61 -18.80
C ALA A 60 -4.47 -29.62 -17.94
N ILE A 61 -4.58 -29.99 -16.66
CA ILE A 61 -3.42 -30.14 -15.77
C ILE A 61 -2.47 -31.23 -16.29
N VAL A 62 -3.00 -32.39 -16.71
CA VAL A 62 -2.18 -33.48 -17.27
C VAL A 62 -1.48 -33.04 -18.54
N ILE A 63 -2.15 -32.29 -19.43
CA ILE A 63 -1.56 -31.73 -20.65
C ILE A 63 -0.45 -30.73 -20.29
N CYS A 64 -0.69 -29.81 -19.36
CA CYS A 64 0.32 -28.84 -18.91
C CYS A 64 1.54 -29.53 -18.30
N ILE A 65 1.35 -30.51 -17.40
CA ILE A 65 2.45 -31.26 -16.80
C ILE A 65 3.21 -32.05 -17.87
N SER A 66 2.50 -32.67 -18.82
CA SER A 66 3.15 -33.39 -19.93
C SER A 66 3.95 -32.45 -20.83
N TYR A 67 3.45 -31.23 -21.06
CA TYR A 67 4.16 -30.20 -21.82
C TYR A 67 5.38 -29.68 -21.05
N ILE A 68 5.31 -29.56 -19.71
CA ILE A 68 6.46 -29.15 -18.89
C ILE A 68 7.54 -30.24 -18.84
N ILE A 69 7.13 -31.52 -18.79
CA ILE A 69 8.08 -32.65 -18.67
C ILE A 69 8.69 -33.03 -20.03
N PHE A 70 7.92 -32.94 -21.12
CA PHE A 70 8.34 -33.44 -22.45
C PHE A 70 8.39 -32.35 -23.53
N GLY A 71 7.95 -31.13 -23.24
CA GLY A 71 8.02 -29.98 -24.15
C GLY A 71 9.37 -29.29 -24.08
N ASP A 72 10.30 -29.86 -24.85
CA ASP A 72 11.29 -29.18 -25.72
C ASP A 72 12.60 -29.97 -25.73
N ALA A 73 12.75 -30.85 -26.72
CA ALA A 73 13.96 -31.63 -26.93
C ALA A 73 15.02 -30.89 -27.77
N THR A 74 14.92 -29.56 -27.91
CA THR A 74 15.86 -28.77 -28.74
C THR A 74 16.72 -27.77 -27.99
N ILE A 75 16.61 -27.68 -26.65
CA ILE A 75 17.50 -26.86 -25.82
C ILE A 75 18.23 -27.76 -24.85
N SER A 76 19.53 -27.96 -25.08
CA SER A 76 20.43 -28.58 -24.11
C SER A 76 20.38 -27.79 -22.81
N PRO A 77 20.14 -28.42 -21.64
CA PRO A 77 20.36 -27.75 -20.37
C PRO A 77 21.85 -27.39 -20.29
N LEU A 78 22.16 -26.15 -19.93
CA LEU A 78 23.48 -25.82 -19.43
C LEU A 78 23.79 -26.77 -18.27
N ASP A 79 24.91 -27.48 -18.40
CA ASP A 79 25.33 -28.58 -17.55
C ASP A 79 25.70 -28.07 -16.15
N GLY A 80 24.68 -27.89 -15.30
CA GLY A 80 24.82 -27.55 -13.88
C GLY A 80 24.75 -28.77 -12.96
N SER A 81 24.80 -29.98 -13.52
CA SER A 81 24.47 -31.24 -12.84
C SER A 81 25.47 -31.68 -11.75
N ASN A 82 26.59 -30.96 -11.58
CA ASN A 82 27.61 -31.25 -10.57
C ASN A 82 27.77 -30.20 -9.47
N THR A 83 26.86 -29.23 -9.33
CA THR A 83 26.95 -28.27 -8.21
C THR A 83 26.20 -28.81 -7.00
N THR A 84 26.94 -29.34 -6.04
CA THR A 84 26.41 -29.64 -4.70
C THR A 84 26.59 -28.41 -3.81
N ALA A 85 25.82 -28.31 -2.72
CA ALA A 85 25.99 -27.23 -1.73
C ALA A 85 27.41 -27.16 -1.11
N ALA A 86 28.27 -28.16 -1.37
CA ALA A 86 29.67 -28.17 -1.00
C ALA A 86 30.55 -27.25 -1.87
N ASP A 87 30.07 -26.81 -3.04
CA ASP A 87 30.84 -26.01 -4.02
C ASP A 87 30.60 -24.49 -3.86
N PHE A 88 29.70 -24.09 -2.96
CA PHE A 88 29.42 -22.69 -2.65
C PHE A 88 30.65 -21.88 -2.20
N PRO A 89 31.59 -22.44 -1.40
CA PRO A 89 32.84 -21.75 -1.05
C PRO A 89 33.78 -21.55 -2.26
N GLU A 90 33.77 -22.47 -3.23
CA GLU A 90 34.57 -22.34 -4.47
C GLU A 90 33.97 -21.31 -5.42
N LEU A 91 32.63 -21.23 -5.50
CA LEU A 91 31.91 -20.17 -6.23
C LEU A 91 32.17 -18.78 -5.63
N LEU A 92 32.25 -18.66 -4.31
CA LEU A 92 32.61 -17.39 -3.65
C LEU A 92 34.05 -16.97 -3.92
N ASN A 93 34.98 -17.91 -4.11
CA ASN A 93 36.36 -17.61 -4.50
C ASN A 93 36.51 -17.21 -5.97
N LEU A 94 35.53 -17.54 -6.82
CA LEU A 94 35.45 -17.08 -8.22
C LEU A 94 34.90 -15.66 -8.32
N ILE A 95 34.26 -15.16 -7.27
CA ILE A 95 33.76 -13.79 -7.17
C ILE A 95 34.87 -12.93 -6.58
N SER A 96 35.62 -12.22 -7.43
CA SER A 96 36.52 -11.17 -6.97
C SER A 96 35.69 -9.95 -6.56
N PHE A 97 35.81 -9.53 -5.31
CA PHE A 97 35.26 -8.26 -4.84
C PHE A 97 36.29 -7.12 -4.99
N PRO A 98 35.88 -5.90 -5.38
CA PRO A 98 34.52 -5.56 -5.80
C PRO A 98 34.14 -6.23 -7.12
N LEU A 99 32.87 -6.61 -7.25
CA LEU A 99 32.33 -7.07 -8.53
C LEU A 99 32.57 -5.97 -9.56
N ALA A 100 33.10 -6.33 -10.73
CA ALA A 100 33.19 -5.36 -11.82
C ALA A 100 31.78 -5.01 -12.29
N ASP A 101 31.52 -3.73 -12.50
CA ASP A 101 30.22 -3.27 -13.01
C ASP A 101 29.97 -3.90 -14.39
N GLU A 102 28.75 -4.43 -14.56
CA GLU A 102 28.31 -4.85 -15.89
C GLU A 102 28.21 -3.63 -16.80
N PRO A 103 28.59 -3.73 -18.09
CA PRO A 103 28.40 -2.64 -19.02
C PRO A 103 26.92 -2.28 -19.09
N VAL A 104 26.60 -0.98 -19.03
CA VAL A 104 25.23 -0.47 -19.10
C VAL A 104 24.55 -1.04 -20.35
N PRO A 105 23.51 -1.86 -20.21
CA PRO A 105 22.80 -2.40 -21.37
C PRO A 105 22.16 -1.24 -22.14
N GLU A 106 22.25 -1.27 -23.47
CA GLU A 106 21.48 -0.35 -24.32
C GLU A 106 20.00 -0.75 -24.27
N TRP A 107 19.27 -0.21 -23.29
CA TRP A 107 17.83 -0.36 -23.20
C TRP A 107 17.18 0.57 -24.23
N ASN A 108 16.64 -0.01 -25.30
CA ASN A 108 15.87 0.72 -26.31
C ASN A 108 14.45 1.03 -25.78
N GLY A 109 14.38 1.67 -24.62
CA GLY A 109 13.15 2.12 -23.99
C GLY A 109 12.56 3.31 -24.73
N THR A 110 11.23 3.46 -24.65
CA THR A 110 10.57 4.69 -25.07
C THR A 110 10.84 5.75 -24.02
N ASP A 111 11.93 6.49 -24.17
CA ASP A 111 12.08 7.78 -23.49
C ASP A 111 10.83 8.63 -23.77
N ILE A 112 10.41 9.41 -22.77
CA ILE A 112 9.32 10.37 -22.96
C ILE A 112 9.69 11.24 -24.16
N GLY A 113 8.82 11.26 -25.18
CA GLY A 113 9.13 11.95 -26.43
C GLY A 113 9.37 13.44 -26.20
N GLU A 114 10.24 14.06 -26.99
CA GLU A 114 10.49 15.51 -26.86
C GLU A 114 9.20 16.33 -27.02
N ASP A 115 8.28 15.89 -27.89
CA ASP A 115 6.96 16.50 -28.04
C ASP A 115 6.12 16.42 -26.76
N GLU A 116 6.23 15.32 -26.01
CA GLU A 116 5.53 15.11 -24.75
C GLU A 116 6.14 15.93 -23.61
N LYS A 117 7.47 16.02 -23.56
CA LYS A 117 8.17 16.93 -22.64
C LYS A 117 7.76 18.37 -22.88
N MET A 118 7.70 18.81 -24.15
CA MET A 118 7.22 20.14 -24.52
C MET A 118 5.76 20.35 -24.10
N ALA A 119 4.89 19.36 -24.29
CA ALA A 119 3.50 19.44 -23.86
C ALA A 119 3.37 19.56 -22.33
N ALA A 120 4.16 18.80 -21.57
CA ALA A 120 4.19 18.88 -20.11
C ALA A 120 4.70 20.25 -19.62
N VAL A 121 5.73 20.81 -20.25
CA VAL A 121 6.21 22.17 -19.96
C VAL A 121 5.12 23.20 -20.28
N ALA A 122 4.43 23.08 -21.41
CA ALA A 122 3.33 23.98 -21.77
C ALA A 122 2.16 23.90 -20.78
N GLU A 123 1.86 22.72 -20.24
CA GLU A 123 0.89 22.56 -19.15
C GLU A 123 1.36 23.25 -17.87
N GLY A 124 2.64 23.12 -17.51
CA GLY A 124 3.24 23.82 -16.39
C GLY A 124 3.18 25.35 -16.54
N GLU A 125 3.48 25.87 -17.73
CA GLU A 125 3.36 27.30 -18.06
C GLU A 125 1.92 27.80 -17.96
N LYS A 126 0.97 27.02 -18.48
CA LYS A 126 -0.46 27.32 -18.36
C LYS A 126 -0.89 27.38 -16.89
N ALA A 127 -0.49 26.39 -16.08
CA ALA A 127 -0.81 26.35 -14.66
C ALA A 127 -0.21 27.55 -13.90
N LEU A 128 0.98 28.02 -14.30
CA LEU A 128 1.58 29.24 -13.75
C LEU A 128 0.74 30.47 -14.11
N GLY A 129 0.30 30.58 -15.37
CA GLY A 129 -0.59 31.66 -15.82
C GLY A 129 -1.93 31.69 -15.07
N ASP A 130 -2.57 30.53 -14.90
CA ASP A 130 -3.83 30.40 -14.15
C ASP A 130 -3.65 30.81 -12.68
N LYS A 131 -2.52 30.43 -12.06
CA LYS A 131 -2.17 30.85 -10.70
C LYS A 131 -2.00 32.37 -10.61
N GLU A 132 -1.26 32.98 -11.54
CA GLU A 132 -1.03 34.43 -11.56
C GLU A 132 -2.34 35.20 -11.73
N LEU A 133 -3.21 34.73 -12.62
CA LEU A 133 -4.54 35.31 -12.81
C LEU A 133 -5.36 35.25 -11.50
N LEU A 134 -5.33 34.11 -10.81
CA LEU A 134 -6.00 33.95 -9.53
C LEU A 134 -5.42 34.91 -8.49
N GLU A 135 -4.09 35.01 -8.39
CA GLU A 135 -3.42 35.93 -7.48
C GLU A 135 -3.73 37.41 -7.79
N GLU A 136 -3.89 37.77 -9.06
CA GLU A 136 -4.33 39.11 -9.48
C GLU A 136 -5.77 39.41 -9.07
N THR A 137 -6.64 38.41 -9.05
CA THR A 137 -8.03 38.57 -8.59
C THR A 137 -8.17 38.68 -7.08
N LEU A 138 -7.12 38.36 -6.31
CA LEU A 138 -7.14 38.50 -4.85
C LEU A 138 -6.97 39.97 -4.44
N ALA A 139 -7.87 40.46 -3.60
CA ALA A 139 -7.74 41.80 -3.02
C ALA A 139 -6.46 41.89 -2.17
N PRO A 140 -5.57 42.87 -2.41
CA PRO A 140 -4.37 43.01 -1.61
C PRO A 140 -4.71 43.33 -0.15
N PRO A 141 -3.90 42.88 0.81
CA PRO A 141 -4.14 43.20 2.21
C PRO A 141 -4.12 44.73 2.42
N PRO A 142 -4.93 45.27 3.34
CA PRO A 142 -5.00 46.71 3.59
C PRO A 142 -3.61 47.29 3.85
N VAL A 143 -3.30 48.41 3.21
CA VAL A 143 -2.02 49.10 3.37
C VAL A 143 -1.77 49.39 4.85
N ASN A 144 -0.56 49.11 5.34
CA ASN A 144 -0.14 49.22 6.74
C ASN A 144 -0.75 48.20 7.74
N SER A 145 -1.57 47.26 7.30
CA SER A 145 -1.98 46.12 8.14
C SER A 145 -0.78 45.26 8.55
N PRO A 146 -0.86 44.50 9.66
CA PRO A 146 0.15 43.52 10.01
C PRO A 146 0.48 42.57 8.85
N SER A 147 -0.54 42.12 8.10
CA SER A 147 -0.39 41.26 6.93
C SER A 147 0.35 41.95 5.77
N PHE A 148 0.06 43.22 5.49
CA PHE A 148 0.77 44.00 4.48
C PHE A 148 2.24 44.20 4.85
N ARG A 149 2.52 44.54 6.12
CA ARG A 149 3.90 44.70 6.62
C ARG A 149 4.66 43.38 6.57
N HIS A 150 4.02 42.28 6.96
CA HIS A 150 4.60 40.94 6.86
C HIS A 150 4.92 40.60 5.40
N GLN A 151 3.96 40.75 4.47
CA GLN A 151 4.14 40.50 3.05
C GLN A 151 5.29 41.30 2.44
N LYS A 152 5.47 42.57 2.84
CA LYS A 152 6.61 43.40 2.40
C LYS A 152 7.93 42.98 3.05
N SER A 153 7.90 42.51 4.30
CA SER A 153 9.09 42.03 5.00
C SER A 153 9.61 40.68 4.49
N VAL A 154 8.72 39.81 3.99
CA VAL A 154 9.07 38.51 3.37
C VAL A 154 9.19 38.57 1.86
N GLY A 155 9.27 39.78 1.29
CA GLY A 155 9.34 39.97 -0.16
C GLY A 155 10.61 39.36 -0.75
N ALA A 156 10.46 38.32 -1.57
CA ALA A 156 11.58 37.71 -2.29
C ALA A 156 12.19 38.67 -3.33
N THR A 157 13.50 38.51 -3.59
CA THR A 157 14.22 39.22 -4.66
C THR A 157 13.66 38.85 -6.04
N MET A 158 13.93 39.66 -7.07
CA MET A 158 13.49 39.34 -8.43
C MET A 158 14.02 37.98 -8.88
N ALA A 159 15.28 37.68 -8.60
CA ALA A 159 15.90 36.39 -8.89
C ALA A 159 15.19 35.24 -8.17
N ALA A 160 14.88 35.39 -6.87
CA ALA A 160 14.17 34.36 -6.11
C ALA A 160 12.74 34.13 -6.64
N ARG A 161 12.05 35.19 -7.09
CA ARG A 161 10.73 35.05 -7.72
C ARG A 161 10.80 34.32 -9.05
N LEU A 162 11.77 34.66 -9.90
CA LEU A 162 11.97 33.98 -11.18
C LEU A 162 12.30 32.50 -10.97
N ALA A 163 13.21 32.18 -10.05
CA ALA A 163 13.53 30.81 -9.69
C ALA A 163 12.29 30.04 -9.17
N ALA A 164 11.47 30.67 -8.33
CA ALA A 164 10.23 30.06 -7.84
C ALA A 164 9.21 29.81 -8.96
N LYS A 165 9.15 30.67 -9.98
CA LYS A 165 8.28 30.46 -11.15
C LYS A 165 8.77 29.30 -12.02
N VAL A 166 10.06 29.25 -12.31
CA VAL A 166 10.68 28.13 -13.07
C VAL A 166 10.44 26.81 -12.34
N GLY A 167 10.78 26.74 -11.05
CA GLY A 167 10.56 25.55 -10.25
C GLY A 167 9.08 25.14 -10.14
N PHE A 168 8.14 26.09 -10.19
CA PHE A 168 6.71 25.76 -10.24
C PHE A 168 6.31 25.12 -11.58
N VAL A 169 6.82 25.64 -12.71
CA VAL A 169 6.56 25.06 -14.04
C VAL A 169 7.16 23.66 -14.12
N GLU A 170 8.40 23.48 -13.67
CA GLU A 170 9.07 22.18 -13.65
C GLU A 170 8.30 21.17 -12.79
N ASP A 171 7.93 21.51 -11.55
CA ASP A 171 7.14 20.64 -10.67
C ASP A 171 5.80 20.23 -11.31
N ARG A 172 5.13 21.18 -11.99
CA ARG A 172 3.87 20.89 -12.69
C ARG A 172 4.07 20.00 -13.91
N ALA A 173 5.11 20.26 -14.70
CA ALA A 173 5.46 19.44 -15.86
C ALA A 173 5.81 18.01 -15.44
N THR A 174 6.63 17.82 -14.40
CA THR A 174 6.96 16.50 -13.87
C THR A 174 5.73 15.78 -13.37
N LYS A 175 4.83 16.48 -12.65
CA LYS A 175 3.56 15.89 -12.21
C LYS A 175 2.71 15.43 -13.37
N ALA A 176 2.57 16.21 -14.44
CA ALA A 176 1.79 15.85 -15.63
C ALA A 176 2.27 14.57 -16.35
N LEU A 177 3.49 14.11 -16.04
CA LEU A 177 4.09 12.90 -16.60
C LEU A 177 3.99 11.70 -15.65
N LEU A 178 3.40 11.84 -14.45
CA LEU A 178 3.36 10.78 -13.44
C LEU A 178 2.71 9.49 -13.98
N HIS A 179 1.58 9.60 -14.70
CA HIS A 179 0.92 8.41 -15.27
C HIS A 179 1.78 7.64 -16.28
N LYS A 180 2.75 8.30 -16.93
CA LYS A 180 3.70 7.67 -17.87
C LYS A 180 4.88 6.96 -17.19
N MET A 181 5.14 7.28 -15.92
CA MET A 181 6.18 6.62 -15.11
C MET A 181 5.67 5.29 -14.52
N LEU A 182 4.35 5.11 -14.42
CA LEU A 182 3.75 3.90 -13.88
C LEU A 182 4.12 2.68 -14.76
N PHE A 183 4.75 1.67 -14.17
CA PHE A 183 5.27 0.49 -14.87
C PHE A 183 6.28 0.80 -16.00
N ASN A 184 6.97 1.93 -15.94
CA ASN A 184 8.02 2.31 -16.88
C ASN A 184 9.37 2.44 -16.16
N PRO A 185 10.18 1.37 -16.10
CA PRO A 185 11.46 1.40 -15.39
C PRO A 185 12.63 1.91 -16.24
N TYR A 186 12.43 2.19 -17.53
CA TYR A 186 13.54 2.40 -18.47
C TYR A 186 14.42 3.59 -18.11
N SER A 187 13.83 4.67 -17.60
CA SER A 187 14.58 5.84 -17.13
C SER A 187 15.51 5.55 -15.96
N LEU A 188 15.21 4.52 -15.14
CA LEU A 188 16.06 4.12 -14.02
C LEU A 188 17.32 3.38 -14.48
N TYR A 189 17.28 2.76 -15.65
CA TYR A 189 18.43 2.04 -16.22
C TYR A 189 19.39 2.94 -17.03
N ALA A 190 19.05 4.22 -17.20
CA ALA A 190 19.98 5.20 -17.75
C ALA A 190 21.21 5.34 -16.84
N ALA A 191 22.35 5.79 -17.38
CA ALA A 191 23.64 5.80 -16.68
C ALA A 191 23.62 6.46 -15.29
N THR A 192 22.80 7.49 -15.07
CA THR A 192 22.60 8.17 -13.77
C THR A 192 21.17 8.03 -13.25
N GLY A 193 20.32 7.26 -13.91
CA GLY A 193 18.87 7.29 -13.71
C GLY A 193 18.41 6.96 -12.28
N LEU A 194 19.04 5.95 -11.66
CA LEU A 194 18.73 5.58 -10.27
C LEU A 194 19.17 6.66 -9.27
N ASP A 195 20.39 7.19 -9.41
CA ASP A 195 20.91 8.23 -8.53
C ASP A 195 20.15 9.54 -8.70
N ASP A 196 19.75 9.89 -9.93
CA ASP A 196 18.89 11.05 -10.22
C ASP A 196 17.51 10.90 -9.56
N ALA A 197 16.92 9.70 -9.63
CA ALA A 197 15.65 9.40 -8.97
C ALA A 197 15.76 9.46 -7.44
N LEU A 198 16.84 8.91 -6.86
CA LEU A 198 17.12 8.98 -5.43
C LEU A 198 17.39 10.41 -4.97
N GLY A 199 18.20 11.17 -5.71
CA GLY A 199 18.47 12.59 -5.44
C GLY A 199 17.19 13.44 -5.51
N GLY A 200 16.33 13.17 -6.49
CA GLY A 200 14.99 13.73 -6.57
C GLY A 200 14.13 13.38 -5.36
N ALA A 201 14.09 12.12 -4.94
CA ALA A 201 13.34 11.67 -3.77
C ALA A 201 13.85 12.27 -2.44
N ILE A 202 15.16 12.49 -2.30
CA ILE A 202 15.78 13.15 -1.14
C ILE A 202 15.40 14.64 -1.09
N SER A 203 15.40 15.29 -2.25
CA SER A 203 15.30 16.76 -2.34
C SER A 203 13.85 17.25 -2.42
N THR A 204 12.93 16.40 -2.89
CA THR A 204 11.54 16.78 -3.12
C THR A 204 10.73 16.71 -1.84
N ALA A 205 10.01 17.78 -1.53
CA ALA A 205 9.09 17.79 -0.40
C ALA A 205 7.89 16.88 -0.66
N LEU A 206 7.49 16.11 0.35
CA LEU A 206 6.27 15.31 0.30
C LEU A 206 5.05 16.21 0.08
N ALA A 207 4.10 15.72 -0.72
CA ALA A 207 2.77 16.30 -0.77
C ALA A 207 2.13 16.26 0.63
N LYS A 208 1.32 17.28 0.93
CA LYS A 208 0.59 17.33 2.19
C LYS A 208 -0.36 16.13 2.28
N TYR A 209 -0.43 15.51 3.45
CA TYR A 209 -1.51 14.57 3.75
C TYR A 209 -2.83 15.33 3.84
N ASP A 210 -3.69 15.13 2.86
CA ASP A 210 -5.06 15.62 2.83
C ASP A 210 -5.91 14.80 1.84
N GLN A 211 -7.16 15.23 1.65
CA GLN A 211 -8.14 14.59 0.76
C GLN A 211 -7.90 14.88 -0.73
N TYR A 212 -6.89 15.68 -1.09
CA TYR A 212 -6.66 16.10 -2.47
C TYR A 212 -5.56 15.24 -3.10
N PHE A 213 -5.89 14.65 -4.24
CA PHE A 213 -4.98 13.79 -5.00
C PHE A 213 -4.70 14.43 -6.36
N SER A 214 -3.54 14.09 -6.94
CA SER A 214 -3.20 14.52 -8.30
C SER A 214 -4.19 13.93 -9.31
N THR A 215 -4.58 14.71 -10.31
CA THR A 215 -5.40 14.26 -11.46
C THR A 215 -4.77 13.07 -12.18
N GLU A 216 -3.46 12.96 -12.11
CA GLU A 216 -2.69 11.84 -12.63
C GLU A 216 -3.05 10.49 -11.99
N LEU A 217 -3.50 10.52 -10.72
CA LEU A 217 -3.95 9.33 -9.99
C LEU A 217 -5.47 9.18 -9.97
N THR A 218 -6.23 10.28 -10.14
CA THR A 218 -7.70 10.25 -10.08
C THR A 218 -8.38 10.19 -11.45
N GLU A 219 -7.69 10.56 -12.52
CA GLU A 219 -8.25 10.60 -13.89
C GLU A 219 -7.40 9.84 -14.91
N ARG A 220 -6.09 9.70 -14.65
CA ARG A 220 -5.11 9.17 -15.62
C ARG A 220 -4.37 7.92 -15.14
N LEU A 221 -4.82 7.27 -14.06
CA LEU A 221 -4.12 6.12 -13.51
C LEU A 221 -4.06 4.98 -14.54
N PHE A 222 -2.84 4.59 -14.93
CA PHE A 222 -2.55 3.59 -15.97
C PHE A 222 -3.14 3.90 -17.36
N GLU A 223 -3.35 5.17 -17.69
CA GLU A 223 -3.77 5.58 -19.04
C GLU A 223 -2.72 5.14 -20.08
N LYS A 224 -3.08 4.14 -20.89
CA LYS A 224 -2.23 3.68 -22.00
C LYS A 224 -2.52 4.49 -23.25
N ALA A 225 -1.46 4.96 -23.91
CA ALA A 225 -1.57 5.60 -25.22
C ALA A 225 -2.21 4.67 -26.27
N ASP A 226 -2.06 3.36 -26.11
CA ASP A 226 -2.51 2.39 -27.12
C ASP A 226 -4.00 2.03 -26.98
N GLU A 227 -4.63 2.34 -25.83
CA GLU A 227 -6.04 2.06 -25.56
C GLU A 227 -7.00 2.99 -26.31
N HIS A 228 -6.50 4.11 -26.85
CA HIS A 228 -7.21 4.96 -27.81
C HIS A 228 -7.71 4.20 -29.05
N LEU A 229 -7.10 3.05 -29.35
CA LEU A 229 -7.48 2.19 -30.48
C LEU A 229 -8.69 1.28 -30.18
N LEU A 230 -9.02 1.06 -28.90
CA LEU A 230 -10.10 0.16 -28.46
C LEU A 230 -11.33 0.92 -27.97
N HIS A 231 -11.11 2.05 -27.31
CA HIS A 231 -12.15 2.95 -26.84
C HIS A 231 -11.79 4.33 -27.39
N ASN A 232 -12.71 4.96 -28.15
CA ASN A 232 -12.48 6.24 -28.85
C ASN A 232 -12.07 7.44 -27.95
N HIS A 233 -11.73 7.22 -26.68
CA HIS A 233 -11.24 8.19 -25.70
C HIS A 233 -10.18 7.52 -24.81
N PRO A 234 -9.12 8.23 -24.40
CA PRO A 234 -8.25 7.77 -23.32
C PRO A 234 -9.11 7.59 -22.07
N CYS A 235 -9.03 6.44 -21.42
CA CYS A 235 -9.71 6.17 -20.16
C CYS A 235 -8.65 5.80 -19.12
N GLY A 236 -8.30 6.73 -18.24
CA GLY A 236 -7.54 6.41 -17.03
C GLY A 236 -8.47 5.94 -15.91
N LEU A 237 -7.90 5.24 -14.94
CA LEU A 237 -8.59 4.85 -13.71
C LEU A 237 -8.51 5.97 -12.66
N ASP A 238 -9.35 5.85 -11.63
CA ASP A 238 -9.32 6.71 -10.44
C ASP A 238 -8.90 5.90 -9.22
N LEU A 239 -7.69 6.13 -8.72
CA LEU A 239 -7.15 5.44 -7.54
C LEU A 239 -7.99 5.67 -6.29
N VAL A 240 -8.52 6.87 -6.10
CA VAL A 240 -9.30 7.24 -4.90
C VAL A 240 -10.65 6.53 -4.94
N SER A 241 -11.33 6.57 -6.07
CA SER A 241 -12.59 5.84 -6.27
C SER A 241 -12.38 4.32 -6.14
N LEU A 242 -11.27 3.78 -6.67
CA LEU A 242 -10.88 2.38 -6.49
C LEU A 242 -10.66 2.02 -5.02
N ASN A 243 -10.00 2.87 -4.23
CA ASN A 243 -9.78 2.63 -2.80
C ASN A 243 -11.10 2.59 -2.01
N ILE A 244 -12.03 3.51 -2.30
CA ILE A 244 -13.37 3.51 -1.69
C ILE A 244 -14.12 2.23 -2.07
N GLN A 245 -14.15 1.88 -3.36
CA GLN A 245 -14.84 0.70 -3.84
C GLN A 245 -14.21 -0.60 -3.29
N ARG A 246 -12.88 -0.65 -3.15
CA ARG A 246 -12.15 -1.76 -2.54
C ARG A 246 -12.51 -1.94 -1.07
N GLY A 247 -12.67 -0.83 -0.33
CA GLY A 247 -13.13 -0.88 1.05
C GLY A 247 -14.52 -1.52 1.17
N ARG A 248 -15.43 -1.19 0.26
CA ARG A 248 -16.78 -1.79 0.19
C ARG A 248 -16.74 -3.26 -0.21
N ASP A 249 -15.94 -3.61 -1.20
CA ASP A 249 -15.71 -4.99 -1.66
C ASP A 249 -15.17 -5.88 -0.53
N HIS A 250 -14.22 -5.36 0.26
CA HIS A 250 -13.67 -6.03 1.44
C HIS A 250 -14.62 -6.03 2.65
N GLY A 251 -15.81 -5.43 2.54
CA GLY A 251 -16.78 -5.36 3.63
C GLY A 251 -16.28 -4.58 4.84
N LEU A 252 -15.44 -3.57 4.64
CA LEU A 252 -14.92 -2.75 5.74
C LEU A 252 -16.08 -2.05 6.47
N PRO A 253 -16.12 -2.10 7.81
CA PRO A 253 -17.06 -1.29 8.57
C PRO A 253 -16.89 0.20 8.27
N ALA A 254 -18.00 0.94 8.38
CA ALA A 254 -18.02 2.39 8.17
C ALA A 254 -17.17 3.14 9.20
N TYR A 255 -16.82 4.37 8.87
CA TYR A 255 -15.96 5.25 9.65
C TYR A 255 -16.30 5.33 11.16
N PRO A 256 -17.56 5.51 11.60
CA PRO A 256 -17.88 5.61 13.03
C PRO A 256 -17.64 4.30 13.81
N HIS A 257 -17.68 3.14 13.14
CA HIS A 257 -17.31 1.87 13.77
C HIS A 257 -15.85 1.89 14.22
N TRP A 258 -14.95 2.31 13.34
CA TRP A 258 -13.52 2.35 13.62
C TRP A 258 -13.14 3.41 14.65
N ARG A 259 -13.84 4.56 14.70
CA ARG A 259 -13.66 5.51 15.80
C ARG A 259 -14.03 4.92 17.16
N ARG A 260 -15.11 4.15 17.24
CA ARG A 260 -15.48 3.45 18.49
C ARG A 260 -14.47 2.37 18.86
N HIS A 261 -13.98 1.61 17.87
CA HIS A 261 -12.91 0.63 18.08
C HIS A 261 -11.67 1.28 18.70
N CYS A 262 -11.29 2.47 18.24
CA CYS A 262 -10.18 3.24 18.76
C CYS A 262 -10.50 4.10 20.00
N HIS A 263 -11.67 3.96 20.60
CA HIS A 263 -12.12 4.74 21.76
C HIS A 263 -12.05 6.27 21.55
N LEU A 264 -12.26 6.71 20.32
CA LEU A 264 -12.26 8.12 19.94
C LEU A 264 -13.67 8.72 20.02
N THR A 265 -13.77 10.05 19.93
CA THR A 265 -15.06 10.77 19.85
C THR A 265 -15.95 10.12 18.79
N PRO A 266 -17.19 9.71 19.13
CA PRO A 266 -18.11 9.10 18.17
C PRO A 266 -18.45 10.03 17.02
N ALA A 267 -18.77 9.46 15.85
CA ALA A 267 -19.13 10.18 14.63
C ALA A 267 -20.46 9.68 14.05
N ASP A 268 -21.38 9.24 14.92
CA ASP A 268 -22.67 8.64 14.53
C ASP A 268 -23.70 9.69 14.08
N THR A 269 -23.42 10.98 14.29
CA THR A 269 -24.29 12.12 13.92
C THR A 269 -23.51 13.20 13.18
N TRP A 270 -24.20 14.00 12.36
CA TRP A 270 -23.57 15.09 11.61
C TRP A 270 -22.89 16.12 12.53
N ASP A 271 -23.54 16.48 13.64
CA ASP A 271 -23.01 17.45 14.61
C ASP A 271 -21.73 16.95 15.30
N GLN A 272 -21.59 15.63 15.44
CA GLN A 272 -20.37 15.02 15.93
C GLN A 272 -19.27 15.03 14.87
N LEU A 273 -19.60 14.62 13.64
CA LEU A 273 -18.66 14.57 12.53
C LEU A 273 -18.07 15.96 12.21
N GLU A 274 -18.89 17.01 12.26
CA GLU A 274 -18.50 18.42 12.03
C GLU A 274 -17.33 18.87 12.92
N ARG A 275 -17.24 18.33 14.14
CA ARG A 275 -16.21 18.71 15.12
C ARG A 275 -14.93 17.89 14.96
N ILE A 276 -14.93 16.88 14.10
CA ILE A 276 -13.85 15.90 13.95
C ILE A 276 -13.08 16.14 12.66
N VAL A 277 -13.79 16.38 11.55
CA VAL A 277 -13.18 16.51 10.21
C VAL A 277 -13.02 17.95 9.78
N ASP A 278 -12.22 18.20 8.74
CA ASP A 278 -12.07 19.55 8.20
C ASP A 278 -13.39 20.12 7.61
N PRO A 279 -13.64 21.44 7.69
CA PRO A 279 -14.92 22.01 7.28
C PRO A 279 -15.28 21.79 5.81
N ALA A 280 -14.30 21.72 4.91
CA ALA A 280 -14.56 21.54 3.48
C ALA A 280 -14.99 20.10 3.20
N SER A 281 -14.27 19.11 3.74
CA SER A 281 -14.67 17.70 3.67
C SER A 281 -16.03 17.46 4.31
N PHE A 282 -16.32 18.09 5.45
CA PHE A 282 -17.62 17.95 6.11
C PHE A 282 -18.79 18.34 5.20
N GLN A 283 -18.68 19.47 4.50
CA GLN A 283 -19.74 19.90 3.58
C GLN A 283 -19.91 18.91 2.43
N GLN A 284 -18.82 18.38 1.87
CA GLN A 284 -18.88 17.38 0.80
C GLN A 284 -19.42 16.04 1.27
N MET A 285 -19.09 15.60 2.50
CA MET A 285 -19.67 14.40 3.06
C MET A 285 -21.19 14.53 3.23
N LYS A 286 -21.68 15.72 3.63
CA LYS A 286 -23.13 15.99 3.74
C LYS A 286 -23.87 15.96 2.40
N THR A 287 -23.21 16.30 1.30
CA THR A 287 -23.83 16.25 -0.03
C THR A 287 -23.85 14.83 -0.60
N ILE A 288 -22.84 14.02 -0.29
CA ILE A 288 -22.67 12.67 -0.84
C ILE A 288 -23.38 11.60 -0.01
N TYR A 289 -23.19 11.61 1.31
CA TYR A 289 -23.73 10.58 2.19
C TYR A 289 -25.05 11.04 2.79
N HIS A 290 -26.07 10.18 2.73
CA HIS A 290 -27.35 10.48 3.39
C HIS A 290 -27.23 10.47 4.92
N ASN A 291 -26.40 9.59 5.48
CA ASN A 291 -26.26 9.39 6.91
C ASN A 291 -24.77 9.24 7.28
N PRO A 292 -24.27 9.91 8.34
CA PRO A 292 -22.86 9.83 8.76
C PRO A 292 -22.41 8.40 9.12
N VAL A 293 -23.34 7.52 9.54
CA VAL A 293 -23.03 6.12 9.84
C VAL A 293 -22.60 5.29 8.62
N ASN A 294 -22.78 5.84 7.41
CA ASN A 294 -22.44 5.21 6.14
C ASN A 294 -21.15 5.76 5.51
N VAL A 295 -20.49 6.74 6.15
CA VAL A 295 -19.24 7.30 5.63
C VAL A 295 -18.18 6.20 5.54
N ASP A 296 -17.60 6.02 4.35
CA ASP A 296 -16.55 5.03 4.13
C ASP A 296 -15.32 5.36 4.99
N VAL A 297 -14.69 4.34 5.59
CA VAL A 297 -13.56 4.57 6.52
C VAL A 297 -12.41 5.31 5.87
N TYR A 298 -12.11 5.04 4.60
CA TYR A 298 -11.04 5.70 3.85
C TYR A 298 -11.28 7.22 3.76
N SER A 299 -12.46 7.63 3.31
CA SER A 299 -12.84 9.04 3.21
C SER A 299 -12.90 9.72 4.57
N GLY A 300 -13.52 9.09 5.57
CA GLY A 300 -13.62 9.66 6.91
C GLY A 300 -12.27 9.84 7.60
N ALA A 301 -11.36 8.86 7.44
CA ALA A 301 -10.05 8.89 8.08
C ALA A 301 -9.11 9.93 7.45
N LEU A 302 -9.15 10.13 6.13
CA LEU A 302 -8.35 11.15 5.43
C LEU A 302 -8.79 12.59 5.74
N SER A 303 -10.05 12.79 6.11
CA SER A 303 -10.58 14.11 6.46
C SER A 303 -10.28 14.54 7.91
N GLU A 304 -9.61 13.70 8.70
CA GLU A 304 -9.18 14.07 10.05
C GLU A 304 -7.90 14.93 10.00
N PRO A 305 -7.85 16.05 10.73
CA PRO A 305 -6.64 16.84 10.80
C PRO A 305 -5.50 16.04 11.49
N PRO A 306 -4.24 16.21 11.05
CA PRO A 306 -3.11 15.53 11.65
C PRO A 306 -2.96 15.78 13.16
N VAL A 307 -2.51 14.78 13.90
CA VAL A 307 -2.14 14.94 15.32
C VAL A 307 -0.88 15.81 15.46
N ASN A 308 -0.68 16.42 16.64
CA ASN A 308 0.51 17.22 16.91
C ASN A 308 1.79 16.40 16.70
N GLY A 309 2.67 16.87 15.80
CA GLY A 309 3.92 16.19 15.46
C GLY A 309 3.76 14.98 14.54
N GLY A 310 2.55 14.66 14.09
CA GLY A 310 2.27 13.59 13.13
C GLY A 310 1.77 14.11 11.79
N ILE A 311 1.69 13.21 10.81
CA ILE A 311 1.18 13.52 9.46
C ILE A 311 -0.23 12.98 9.20
N VAL A 312 -0.78 12.15 10.10
CA VAL A 312 -2.12 11.55 9.96
C VAL A 312 -3.02 11.89 11.13
N GLY A 313 -4.33 11.79 10.93
CA GLY A 313 -5.32 12.05 11.96
C GLY A 313 -5.38 10.99 13.08
N PRO A 314 -6.14 11.26 14.16
CA PRO A 314 -6.28 10.35 15.31
C PRO A 314 -6.67 8.92 14.97
N LEU A 315 -7.61 8.72 14.04
CA LEU A 315 -8.06 7.37 13.68
C LEU A 315 -6.94 6.56 13.02
N LEU A 316 -6.30 7.09 11.98
CA LEU A 316 -5.18 6.39 11.34
C LEU A 316 -4.01 6.20 12.30
N THR A 317 -3.76 7.14 13.20
CA THR A 317 -2.73 6.98 14.25
C THR A 317 -3.00 5.74 15.09
N CYS A 318 -4.24 5.56 15.56
CA CYS A 318 -4.63 4.37 16.32
C CYS A 318 -4.44 3.07 15.52
N LEU A 319 -4.98 3.01 14.30
CA LEU A 319 -4.94 1.80 13.47
C LEU A 319 -3.51 1.42 13.06
N LEU A 320 -2.70 2.40 12.64
CA LEU A 320 -1.31 2.18 12.29
C LEU A 320 -0.49 1.77 13.52
N ALA A 321 -0.65 2.46 14.65
CA ALA A 321 0.11 2.15 15.86
C ALA A 321 -0.20 0.73 16.38
N ASP A 322 -1.47 0.32 16.43
CA ASP A 322 -1.85 -1.04 16.83
C ASP A 322 -1.23 -2.09 15.88
N GLN A 323 -1.27 -1.86 14.57
CA GLN A 323 -0.67 -2.76 13.60
C GLN A 323 0.86 -2.86 13.74
N PHE A 324 1.57 -1.73 13.85
CA PHE A 324 3.02 -1.72 14.05
C PHE A 324 3.43 -2.36 15.38
N LEU A 325 2.65 -2.15 16.45
CA LEU A 325 2.90 -2.78 17.75
C LEU A 325 2.78 -4.31 17.65
N ARG A 326 1.73 -4.82 16.99
CA ARG A 326 1.55 -6.26 16.78
C ARG A 326 2.66 -6.87 15.95
N LEU A 327 3.10 -6.19 14.89
CA LEU A 327 4.24 -6.65 14.08
C LEU A 327 5.51 -6.74 14.93
N LYS A 328 5.83 -5.68 15.69
CA LYS A 328 6.99 -5.65 16.58
C LYS A 328 6.95 -6.74 17.66
N GLN A 329 5.82 -6.92 18.33
CA GLN A 329 5.67 -7.87 19.43
C GLN A 329 5.52 -9.32 18.97
N GLY A 330 4.86 -9.53 17.83
CA GLY A 330 4.59 -10.84 17.25
C GLY A 330 5.77 -11.43 16.49
N ASP A 331 6.74 -10.60 16.10
CA ASP A 331 7.91 -11.06 15.36
C ASP A 331 8.96 -11.72 16.29
N SER A 332 9.17 -13.00 16.06
CA SER A 332 10.19 -13.77 16.77
C SER A 332 11.63 -13.41 16.41
N PHE A 333 11.83 -12.71 15.28
CA PHE A 333 13.11 -12.22 14.77
C PHE A 333 13.24 -10.70 14.88
N TRP A 334 12.36 -10.03 15.65
CA TRP A 334 12.49 -8.60 15.91
C TRP A 334 13.90 -8.28 16.43
N TYR A 335 14.61 -7.35 15.78
CA TYR A 335 16.04 -7.14 15.98
C TYR A 335 16.42 -6.72 17.42
N GLU A 336 15.52 -6.07 18.17
CA GLU A 336 15.78 -5.69 19.58
C GLU A 336 15.47 -6.81 20.59
N ARG A 337 15.19 -8.03 20.12
CA ARG A 337 14.84 -9.15 20.99
C ARG A 337 16.01 -9.48 21.92
N ARG A 338 15.73 -9.55 23.22
CA ARG A 338 16.75 -9.77 24.27
C ARG A 338 17.04 -11.24 24.58
N GLN A 339 16.23 -12.17 24.09
CA GLN A 339 16.28 -13.59 24.46
C GLN A 339 16.16 -14.49 23.23
N GLY A 340 16.69 -15.70 23.33
CA GLY A 340 16.71 -16.67 22.23
C GLY A 340 18.00 -16.66 21.42
N VAL A 341 18.14 -17.66 20.57
CA VAL A 341 19.35 -17.88 19.74
C VAL A 341 19.49 -16.87 18.59
N GLN A 342 18.40 -16.21 18.23
CA GLN A 342 18.30 -15.22 17.16
C GLN A 342 18.65 -13.79 17.60
N ARG A 343 18.93 -13.56 18.89
CA ARG A 343 19.22 -12.21 19.41
C ARG A 343 20.54 -11.71 18.83
N PHE A 344 20.60 -10.41 18.52
CA PHE A 344 21.86 -9.73 18.29
C PHE A 344 22.65 -9.58 19.60
N THR A 345 23.98 -9.44 19.48
CA THR A 345 24.82 -8.97 20.57
C THR A 345 24.61 -7.47 20.79
N GLU A 346 25.06 -6.93 21.93
CA GLU A 346 24.95 -5.50 22.20
C GLU A 346 25.73 -4.67 21.17
N GLU A 347 26.92 -5.14 20.77
CA GLU A 347 27.75 -4.50 19.75
C GLU A 347 27.07 -4.46 18.39
N GLN A 348 26.45 -5.58 17.97
CA GLN A 348 25.67 -5.65 16.74
C GLN A 348 24.46 -4.71 16.78
N LEU A 349 23.76 -4.67 17.92
CA LEU A 349 22.58 -3.83 18.10
C LEU A 349 22.95 -2.33 18.07
N GLN A 350 24.11 -1.95 18.62
CA GLN A 350 24.61 -0.58 18.55
C GLN A 350 24.81 -0.14 17.08
N GLN A 351 25.41 -1.00 16.24
CA GLN A 351 25.58 -0.71 14.80
C GLN A 351 24.23 -0.55 14.10
N ILE A 352 23.25 -1.39 14.43
CA ILE A 352 21.89 -1.29 13.87
C ILE A 352 21.22 0.02 14.30
N TYR A 353 21.34 0.43 15.56
CA TYR A 353 20.73 1.67 16.07
C TYR A 353 21.32 2.94 15.46
N GLU A 354 22.62 2.93 15.13
CA GLU A 354 23.29 4.08 14.52
C GLU A 354 23.04 4.20 13.01
N THR A 355 22.48 3.16 12.39
CA THR A 355 22.18 3.13 10.95
C THR A 355 21.12 4.17 10.59
N LYS A 356 21.42 5.01 9.59
CA LYS A 356 20.49 6.00 9.03
C LYS A 356 20.15 5.66 7.59
N LEU A 357 18.95 6.03 7.13
CA LEU A 357 18.59 5.84 5.73
C LEU A 357 19.53 6.62 4.79
N SER A 358 19.98 7.81 5.22
CA SER A 358 20.99 8.61 4.49
C SER A 358 22.32 7.88 4.36
N SER A 359 22.81 7.22 5.42
CA SER A 359 24.04 6.41 5.34
C SER A 359 23.89 5.20 4.43
N ILE A 360 22.71 4.59 4.38
CA ILE A 360 22.42 3.48 3.46
C ILE A 360 22.49 3.97 2.02
N ILE A 361 21.83 5.08 1.70
CA ILE A 361 21.85 5.62 0.34
C ILE A 361 23.27 6.04 -0.07
N CYS A 362 23.97 6.78 0.80
CA CYS A 362 25.36 7.20 0.56
C CYS A 362 26.32 6.03 0.28
N ARG A 363 26.10 4.85 0.88
CA ARG A 363 26.95 3.67 0.63
C ARG A 363 26.63 2.96 -0.68
N ASN A 364 25.43 3.16 -1.24
CA ASN A 364 24.91 2.41 -2.38
C ASN A 364 24.58 3.31 -3.59
N SER A 365 25.12 4.52 -3.64
CA SER A 365 24.95 5.47 -4.74
C SER A 365 26.31 6.00 -5.20
N ASP A 366 26.46 6.19 -6.51
CA ASP A 366 27.73 6.59 -7.11
C ASP A 366 27.87 8.12 -7.19
N HIS A 367 26.76 8.82 -7.47
CA HIS A 367 26.73 10.26 -7.72
C HIS A 367 26.11 11.09 -6.58
N ILE A 368 25.67 10.45 -5.50
CA ILE A 368 25.14 11.13 -4.31
C ILE A 368 26.29 11.38 -3.33
N GLU A 369 26.83 12.60 -3.35
CA GLU A 369 27.95 12.98 -2.48
C GLU A 369 27.52 13.60 -1.14
N GLN A 370 26.28 14.08 -1.05
CA GLN A 370 25.73 14.77 0.11
C GLN A 370 24.30 14.35 0.38
N SER A 371 23.93 14.28 1.65
CA SER A 371 22.55 14.01 2.08
C SER A 371 22.28 14.64 3.45
N PRO A 372 21.04 15.00 3.78
CA PRO A 372 20.66 15.35 5.14
C PRO A 372 20.86 14.15 6.08
N VAL A 373 21.32 14.42 7.30
CA VAL A 373 21.49 13.37 8.32
C VAL A 373 20.17 12.61 8.57
N TYR A 374 19.07 13.34 8.74
CA TYR A 374 17.74 12.79 8.95
C TYR A 374 16.89 12.95 7.68
N LEU A 375 16.94 11.97 6.78
CA LEU A 375 16.35 12.06 5.43
C LEU A 375 14.83 12.34 5.44
N MET A 376 14.09 11.77 6.39
CA MET A 376 12.63 11.99 6.50
C MET A 376 12.25 13.35 7.13
N LYS A 377 13.24 14.18 7.50
CA LYS A 377 13.06 15.54 8.00
C LYS A 377 13.52 16.51 6.93
N LYS A 378 12.77 17.60 6.74
CA LYS A 378 13.15 18.67 5.81
C LYS A 378 14.61 19.10 6.03
N SER A 379 15.38 19.22 4.94
CA SER A 379 16.73 19.77 4.94
C SER A 379 16.68 21.20 5.46
N ASP A 380 17.52 21.50 6.45
CA ASP A 380 17.57 22.79 7.14
C ASP A 380 19.01 23.10 7.53
N PRO A 381 19.59 24.24 7.13
CA PRO A 381 21.01 24.54 7.36
C PRO A 381 21.47 24.50 8.82
N ILE A 382 20.55 24.59 9.78
CA ILE A 382 20.86 24.65 11.21
C ILE A 382 20.55 23.32 11.89
N THR A 383 19.40 22.73 11.59
CA THR A 383 18.85 21.59 12.34
C THR A 383 18.90 20.25 11.61
N ASN A 384 19.21 20.25 10.30
CA ASN A 384 19.38 19.06 9.47
C ASN A 384 20.13 19.41 8.18
N PRO A 385 21.40 19.86 8.26
CA PRO A 385 22.14 20.33 7.09
C PRO A 385 22.53 19.17 6.17
N GLU A 386 22.77 19.50 4.90
CA GLU A 386 23.46 18.61 3.97
C GLU A 386 24.84 18.24 4.53
N THR A 387 25.12 16.95 4.58
CA THR A 387 26.36 16.41 5.15
C THR A 387 27.04 15.53 4.11
N ASN A 388 28.37 15.55 4.07
CA ASN A 388 29.12 14.72 3.13
C ASN A 388 28.91 13.24 3.43
N CYS A 389 28.65 12.44 2.40
CA CYS A 389 28.39 11.01 2.53
C CYS A 389 29.52 10.24 3.26
N LYS A 390 30.77 10.69 3.14
CA LYS A 390 31.93 10.10 3.86
C LYS A 390 31.85 10.26 5.38
N GLU A 391 31.10 11.25 5.87
CA GLU A 391 30.87 11.46 7.30
C GLU A 391 29.63 10.71 7.81
N LEU A 392 28.75 10.30 6.90
CA LEU A 392 27.51 9.59 7.23
C LEU A 392 27.69 8.08 7.29
N ASP A 393 28.57 7.52 6.46
CA ASP A 393 28.87 6.09 6.45
C ASP A 393 29.80 5.70 7.61
N THR A 394 29.20 5.23 8.71
CA THR A 394 29.91 4.92 9.97
C THR A 394 29.67 3.49 10.47
N PHE A 395 29.00 2.64 9.68
CA PHE A 395 28.64 1.28 10.10
C PHE A 395 29.86 0.35 10.16
N ASP A 396 30.14 -0.22 11.33
CA ASP A 396 31.23 -1.15 11.54
C ASP A 396 30.77 -2.62 11.42
N PHE A 397 31.11 -3.25 10.29
CA PHE A 397 30.81 -4.65 10.04
C PHE A 397 31.61 -5.63 10.92
N ASN A 398 32.68 -5.18 11.62
CA ASN A 398 33.46 -6.06 12.49
C ASN A 398 32.63 -6.60 13.67
N ALA A 399 31.58 -5.90 14.10
CA ALA A 399 30.64 -6.40 15.10
C ALA A 399 29.92 -7.71 14.69
N PHE A 400 29.91 -8.01 13.39
CA PHE A 400 29.32 -9.23 12.83
C PHE A 400 30.36 -10.27 12.40
N HIS A 401 31.65 -10.01 12.65
CA HIS A 401 32.70 -10.97 12.32
C HIS A 401 32.57 -12.23 13.18
N GLU A 402 32.49 -13.39 12.54
CA GLU A 402 32.52 -14.69 13.21
C GLU A 402 33.89 -15.35 13.02
N ASP A 403 34.57 -15.71 14.10
CA ASP A 403 35.83 -16.45 14.03
C ASP A 403 35.61 -17.88 13.51
N ALA A 404 36.30 -18.25 12.43
CA ALA A 404 36.19 -19.57 11.78
C ALA A 404 36.49 -20.76 12.72
N HIS A 405 37.27 -20.57 13.79
CA HIS A 405 37.54 -21.60 14.79
C HIS A 405 36.31 -21.94 15.65
N HIS A 406 35.33 -21.03 15.74
CA HIS A 406 34.10 -21.26 16.50
C HIS A 406 33.10 -22.18 15.77
N TRP A 407 33.23 -22.31 14.44
CA TRP A 407 32.37 -23.14 13.59
C TRP A 407 32.61 -24.64 13.74
N GLN A 408 33.84 -25.08 14.03
CA GLN A 408 34.14 -26.50 14.23
C GLN A 408 33.44 -27.08 15.48
N ASN A 409 33.22 -26.24 16.50
CA ASN A 409 32.51 -26.63 17.73
C ASN A 409 30.99 -26.32 17.67
N LYS A 410 30.54 -25.55 16.68
CA LYS A 410 29.13 -25.25 16.38
C LYS A 410 28.61 -26.05 15.17
N LYS A 411 28.98 -27.32 15.03
CA LYS A 411 28.05 -28.29 14.42
C LYS A 411 26.87 -28.46 15.38
N SER A 412 26.04 -27.42 15.52
CA SER A 412 24.67 -27.60 15.96
C SER A 412 24.11 -28.63 15.00
N LYS A 413 23.84 -29.84 15.50
CA LYS A 413 22.91 -30.75 14.83
C LYS A 413 21.70 -29.87 14.54
N LEU A 414 21.49 -29.53 13.27
CA LEU A 414 20.21 -29.00 12.84
C LEU A 414 19.22 -30.04 13.34
N ALA A 415 18.43 -29.70 14.35
CA ALA A 415 17.43 -30.60 14.88
C ALA A 415 16.30 -30.64 13.86
N THR A 416 16.54 -31.32 12.75
CA THR A 416 15.55 -31.66 11.72
C THR A 416 14.39 -32.46 12.30
N ASP A 417 14.52 -32.97 13.53
CA ASP A 417 13.48 -33.73 14.23
C ASP A 417 12.47 -32.89 15.06
N GLN A 418 12.61 -31.57 15.17
CA GLN A 418 11.65 -30.72 15.91
C GLN A 418 10.77 -29.80 15.05
N MET A 419 10.95 -29.75 13.73
CA MET A 419 9.93 -29.21 12.82
C MET A 419 8.87 -30.28 12.48
N LYS A 420 8.33 -30.95 13.50
CA LYS A 420 6.97 -31.49 13.36
C LYS A 420 6.05 -30.31 13.60
N VAL A 421 5.53 -29.77 12.50
CA VAL A 421 4.32 -28.95 12.51
C VAL A 421 3.32 -29.68 13.42
N LEU A 422 3.00 -29.09 14.57
CA LEU A 422 1.86 -29.51 15.37
C LEU A 422 0.62 -29.19 14.53
N VAL A 423 0.25 -30.12 13.66
CA VAL A 423 -1.09 -30.18 13.10
C VAL A 423 -1.98 -30.45 14.30
N MET A 424 -2.64 -29.42 14.81
CA MET A 424 -3.69 -29.59 15.81
C MET A 424 -4.81 -30.37 15.13
N GLU A 425 -4.88 -31.67 15.41
CA GLU A 425 -6.03 -32.47 15.02
C GLU A 425 -7.30 -31.89 15.66
N PRO A 426 -8.44 -31.85 14.94
CA PRO A 426 -9.70 -31.39 15.51
C PRO A 426 -10.07 -32.24 16.72
N LYS A 427 -10.36 -31.60 17.85
CA LYS A 427 -10.96 -32.27 19.02
C LYS A 427 -12.20 -33.05 18.57
N GLN A 428 -12.13 -34.38 18.62
CA GLN A 428 -13.32 -35.22 18.54
C GLN A 428 -14.24 -34.85 19.71
N GLN A 429 -15.45 -34.39 19.38
CA GLN A 429 -16.52 -34.24 20.35
C GLN A 429 -16.91 -35.63 20.88
N PRO A 430 -17.11 -35.80 22.20
CA PRO A 430 -17.61 -37.05 22.73
C PRO A 430 -19.02 -37.32 22.19
N ALA A 431 -19.21 -38.53 21.67
CA ALA A 431 -20.51 -39.05 21.29
C ALA A 431 -21.46 -38.98 22.48
N VAL A 432 -22.57 -38.26 22.31
CA VAL A 432 -23.70 -38.28 23.23
C VAL A 432 -24.38 -39.64 23.03
N HIS A 433 -24.27 -40.52 24.03
CA HIS A 433 -25.08 -41.72 24.17
C HIS A 433 -26.41 -41.39 24.85
#